data_AF-A0A1G1M5L4-F1
#
_entry.id   AF-A0A1G1M5L4-F1
#
_cell.length_a   1.000
_cell.length_b   1.000
_cell.length_c   1.000
_cell.angle_alpha   90.00
_cell.angle_beta   90.00
_cell.angle_gamma   90.00
#
_symmetry.space_group_name_H-M   'P 1'
#
loop_
_entity.id
_entity.type
_entity.pdbx_description
1 polymer ?
#
loop_
_entity_poly.entity_id
_entity_poly.type
_entity_poly.pdbx_seq_one_letter_code
_entity_poly.pdbx_strand_id
1 'polypeptide(L)'
;MIFPNFKKAFFVLAVCLLGGCTSFTKTPAIELNVEKLTPKHIAEVKTLVAKLEPFIKRKDQEGKLPSLTFKALESPLHSREKRFLRSFRDLKAGEVGVSIPFRGFSQGEKDLVRLNGQKIRIKGAEKELPPQFLSPHIYQTFQFMMSAMEQDIGKRLFVESGYRSSAHQLYLFIFYLSNHDYSVRETAKWVALPGYSEHGDPEHLAIDFINADGINGEENVAEFEALPEYRWLLQNAGRFGFVLSYPKNAPAGITYEPWHWRYDGTTMMKET
;
A
#
# COMPACT_ATOMS: atom_id res chain seq x y z
N MET A 1 -69.14 -41.58 8.46
CA MET A 1 -69.62 -42.40 9.59
C MET A 1 -68.46 -42.69 10.52
N ILE A 2 -68.67 -42.42 11.82
CA ILE A 2 -67.99 -43.04 12.98
C ILE A 2 -66.54 -42.60 13.29
N PHE A 3 -66.42 -41.75 14.32
CA PHE A 3 -65.31 -41.71 15.30
C PHE A 3 -65.44 -42.93 16.25
N PRO A 4 -64.40 -43.48 16.92
CA PRO A 4 -63.71 -42.75 18.00
C PRO A 4 -62.26 -43.11 18.40
N ASN A 5 -61.69 -42.19 19.17
CA ASN A 5 -60.63 -42.24 20.20
C ASN A 5 -60.21 -43.60 20.78
N PHE A 6 -58.90 -43.73 21.09
CA PHE A 6 -58.45 -44.15 22.43
C PHE A 6 -57.05 -43.58 22.77
N LYS A 7 -56.97 -42.89 23.91
CA LYS A 7 -55.73 -42.42 24.55
C LYS A 7 -54.98 -43.61 25.17
N LYS A 8 -53.65 -43.65 25.02
CA LYS A 8 -52.74 -44.17 26.06
C LYS A 8 -51.51 -43.27 26.15
N ALA A 9 -51.35 -42.66 27.31
CA ALA A 9 -50.15 -41.95 27.72
C ALA A 9 -49.10 -42.98 28.16
N PHE A 10 -47.85 -42.78 27.72
CA PHE A 10 -46.67 -43.33 28.38
C PHE A 10 -45.73 -42.17 28.68
N PHE A 11 -45.34 -42.07 29.95
CA PHE A 11 -44.43 -41.07 30.49
C PHE A 11 -43.03 -41.70 30.63
N VAL A 12 -42.01 -40.85 30.48
CA VAL A 12 -40.58 -40.97 30.88
C VAL A 12 -39.68 -41.97 30.15
N LEU A 13 -38.69 -41.47 29.39
CA LEU A 13 -37.35 -41.19 29.94
C LEU A 13 -36.58 -40.24 29.00
N ALA A 14 -36.43 -38.97 29.40
CA ALA A 14 -35.55 -38.04 28.72
C ALA A 14 -34.11 -38.36 29.13
N VAL A 15 -33.33 -38.89 28.20
CA VAL A 15 -31.87 -39.01 28.35
C VAL A 15 -31.29 -37.62 28.10
N CYS A 16 -30.85 -36.96 29.18
CA CYS A 16 -30.00 -35.78 29.12
C CYS A 16 -28.66 -36.15 28.48
N LEU A 17 -28.52 -35.91 27.17
CA LEU A 17 -27.21 -35.76 26.55
C LEU A 17 -26.69 -34.38 26.95
N LEU A 18 -25.73 -34.36 27.88
CA LEU A 18 -24.88 -33.22 28.18
C LEU A 18 -24.00 -32.93 26.96
N GLY A 19 -24.60 -32.31 25.94
CA GLY A 19 -23.88 -31.66 24.87
C GLY A 19 -23.23 -30.40 25.43
N GLY A 20 -21.94 -30.50 25.77
CA GLY A 20 -21.10 -29.35 26.04
C GLY A 20 -21.07 -28.46 24.80
N CYS A 21 -21.97 -27.48 24.72
CA CYS A 21 -21.82 -26.34 23.83
C CYS A 21 -20.59 -25.58 24.29
N THR A 22 -19.43 -25.89 23.72
CA THR A 22 -18.28 -25.00 23.77
C THR A 22 -18.65 -23.76 22.96
N SER A 23 -19.15 -22.74 23.65
CA SER A 23 -19.27 -21.41 23.08
C SER A 23 -17.86 -20.93 22.74
N PHE A 24 -17.46 -21.04 21.48
CA PHE A 24 -16.28 -20.34 20.97
C PHE A 24 -16.59 -18.85 21.03
N THR A 25 -16.28 -18.21 22.15
CA THR A 25 -16.32 -16.76 22.25
C THR A 25 -15.22 -16.23 21.33
N LYS A 26 -15.61 -15.74 20.16
CA LYS A 26 -14.71 -15.08 19.22
C LYS A 26 -14.08 -13.90 19.97
N THR A 27 -12.78 -13.93 20.17
CA THR A 27 -12.05 -12.81 20.80
C THR A 27 -12.42 -11.53 20.05
N PRO A 28 -12.92 -10.48 20.75
CA PRO A 28 -13.38 -9.27 20.09
C PRO A 28 -12.26 -8.61 19.29
N ALA A 29 -12.64 -7.98 18.17
CA ALA A 29 -11.73 -7.22 17.34
C ALA A 29 -11.14 -6.04 18.12
N ILE A 30 -9.90 -5.64 17.80
CA ILE A 30 -9.31 -4.44 18.39
C ILE A 30 -9.83 -3.25 17.59
N GLU A 31 -10.56 -2.36 18.26
CA GLU A 31 -11.09 -1.14 17.68
C GLU A 31 -10.08 0.00 17.82
N LEU A 32 -9.81 0.70 16.72
CA LEU A 32 -8.87 1.81 16.67
C LEU A 32 -9.64 3.14 16.72
N ASN A 33 -9.20 4.07 17.57
CA ASN A 33 -9.61 5.46 17.41
C ASN A 33 -8.80 6.05 16.24
N VAL A 34 -9.48 6.26 15.11
CA VAL A 34 -8.84 6.71 13.86
C VAL A 34 -8.38 8.16 13.90
N GLU A 35 -9.00 9.00 14.74
CA GLU A 35 -8.57 10.40 14.91
C GLU A 35 -7.23 10.47 15.64
N LYS A 36 -7.09 9.69 16.71
CA LYS A 36 -5.84 9.56 17.47
C LYS A 36 -5.83 8.27 18.26
N LEU A 37 -4.77 7.46 18.07
CA LEU A 37 -4.61 6.24 18.84
C LEU A 37 -4.54 6.52 20.36
N THR A 38 -5.09 5.61 21.16
CA THR A 38 -4.98 5.68 22.62
C THR A 38 -3.51 5.53 23.05
N PRO A 39 -3.09 6.03 24.22
CA PRO A 39 -1.72 5.85 24.71
C PRO A 39 -1.27 4.39 24.73
N LYS A 40 -2.18 3.47 25.04
CA LYS A 40 -1.95 2.03 24.98
C LYS A 40 -1.65 1.55 23.55
N HIS A 41 -2.50 1.92 22.58
CA HIS A 41 -2.28 1.54 21.18
C HIS A 41 -1.03 2.19 20.59
N ILE A 42 -0.68 3.41 20.99
CA ILE A 42 0.60 4.05 20.64
C ILE A 42 1.78 3.22 21.14
N ALA A 43 1.74 2.75 22.40
CA ALA A 43 2.79 1.88 22.94
C ALA A 43 2.87 0.53 22.22
N GLU A 44 1.72 -0.05 21.84
CA GLU A 44 1.67 -1.28 21.04
C GLU A 44 2.24 -1.05 19.62
N VAL A 45 1.97 0.10 18.97
CA VAL A 45 2.56 0.47 17.66
C VAL A 45 4.08 0.59 17.77
N LYS A 46 4.60 1.32 18.78
CA LYS A 46 6.04 1.46 19.00
C LYS A 46 6.73 0.10 19.17
N THR A 47 6.08 -0.81 19.90
CA THR A 47 6.57 -2.17 20.09
C THR A 47 6.58 -2.97 18.79
N LEU A 48 5.51 -2.88 18.00
CA LEU A 48 5.44 -3.53 16.67
C LEU A 48 6.54 -3.01 15.74
N VAL A 49 6.69 -1.69 15.63
CA VAL A 49 7.71 -1.06 14.77
C VAL A 49 9.11 -1.51 15.20
N ALA A 50 9.45 -1.41 16.49
CA ALA A 50 10.77 -1.82 16.99
C ALA A 50 11.09 -3.31 16.73
N LYS A 51 10.08 -4.20 16.75
CA LYS A 51 10.25 -5.62 16.43
C LYS A 51 10.36 -5.89 14.92
N LEU A 52 9.60 -5.18 14.10
CA LEU A 52 9.51 -5.41 12.67
C LEU A 52 10.64 -4.73 11.89
N GLU A 53 11.14 -3.58 12.35
CA GLU A 53 12.14 -2.80 11.61
C GLU A 53 13.42 -3.61 11.29
N PRO A 54 14.05 -4.36 12.22
CA PRO A 54 15.20 -5.20 11.87
C PRO A 54 14.85 -6.31 10.88
N PHE A 55 13.63 -6.86 10.98
CA PHE A 55 13.15 -7.87 10.05
C PHE A 55 12.97 -7.29 8.63
N ILE A 56 12.39 -6.10 8.52
CA ILE A 56 12.20 -5.38 7.24
C ILE A 56 13.54 -5.02 6.62
N LYS A 57 14.47 -4.43 7.38
CA LYS A 57 15.82 -4.10 6.92
C LYS A 57 16.56 -5.31 6.36
N ARG A 58 16.47 -6.46 7.03
CA ARG A 58 17.07 -7.70 6.52
C ARG A 58 16.39 -8.16 5.22
N LYS A 59 15.06 -8.09 5.11
CA LYS A 59 14.35 -8.46 3.88
C LYS A 59 14.68 -7.56 2.71
N ASP A 60 14.90 -6.28 2.98
CA ASP A 60 15.34 -5.31 1.98
C ASP A 60 16.76 -5.62 1.47
N GLN A 61 17.71 -5.85 2.37
CA GLN A 61 19.07 -6.29 2.03
C GLN A 61 19.10 -7.60 1.23
N GLU A 62 18.17 -8.52 1.49
CA GLU A 62 17.99 -9.76 0.73
C GLU A 62 17.30 -9.54 -0.64
N GLY A 63 16.81 -8.33 -0.95
CA GLY A 63 16.01 -8.05 -2.14
C GLY A 63 14.62 -8.70 -2.15
N LYS A 64 14.09 -9.06 -0.97
CA LYS A 64 12.84 -9.84 -0.80
C LYS A 64 11.68 -9.01 -0.25
N LEU A 65 11.85 -7.72 -0.06
CA LEU A 65 10.79 -6.83 0.40
C LEU A 65 9.59 -6.74 -0.59
N PRO A 66 9.81 -6.74 -1.93
CA PRO A 66 8.72 -6.82 -2.90
C PRO A 66 7.87 -8.11 -2.76
N SER A 67 8.49 -9.24 -2.44
CA SER A 67 7.78 -10.52 -2.30
C SER A 67 7.27 -10.79 -0.88
N LEU A 68 7.31 -9.78 0.02
CA LEU A 68 6.86 -9.93 1.39
C LEU A 68 5.36 -10.26 1.46
N THR A 69 5.01 -11.28 2.24
CA THR A 69 3.63 -11.69 2.51
C THR A 69 3.22 -11.30 3.92
N PHE A 70 1.91 -11.21 4.19
CA PHE A 70 1.43 -10.96 5.57
C PHE A 70 1.88 -12.06 6.53
N LYS A 71 1.88 -13.32 6.09
CA LYS A 71 2.36 -14.45 6.91
C LYS A 71 3.82 -14.27 7.33
N ALA A 72 4.67 -13.80 6.41
CA ALA A 72 6.07 -13.52 6.71
C ALA A 72 6.23 -12.30 7.62
N LEU A 73 5.49 -11.22 7.38
CA LEU A 73 5.51 -10.02 8.24
C LEU A 73 5.07 -10.35 9.67
N GLU A 74 4.06 -11.21 9.82
CA GLU A 74 3.54 -11.62 11.13
C GLU A 74 4.41 -12.66 11.85
N SER A 75 5.39 -13.29 11.18
CA SER A 75 6.15 -14.40 11.77
C SER A 75 6.89 -14.05 13.07
N PRO A 76 7.46 -12.83 13.25
CA PRO A 76 8.14 -12.46 14.49
C PRO A 76 7.19 -12.11 15.65
N LEU A 77 5.89 -12.03 15.39
CA LEU A 77 4.90 -11.48 16.32
C LEU A 77 4.19 -12.57 17.12
N HIS A 78 3.73 -12.24 18.33
CA HIS A 78 2.84 -13.13 19.10
C HIS A 78 1.36 -12.87 18.81
N SER A 79 0.46 -13.70 19.35
CA SER A 79 -0.97 -13.69 18.98
C SER A 79 -1.67 -12.35 19.16
N ARG A 80 -1.41 -11.60 20.25
CA ARG A 80 -1.98 -10.26 20.45
C ARG A 80 -1.47 -9.25 19.41
N GLU A 81 -0.16 -9.19 19.18
CA GLU A 81 0.48 -8.33 18.17
C GLU A 81 -0.04 -8.59 16.77
N LYS A 82 -0.22 -9.86 16.37
CA LYS A 82 -0.83 -10.20 15.07
C LYS A 82 -2.23 -9.62 14.97
N ARG A 83 -3.07 -9.78 16.00
CA ARG A 83 -4.42 -9.20 16.00
C ARG A 83 -4.38 -7.67 15.93
N PHE A 84 -3.46 -7.03 16.64
CA PHE A 84 -3.31 -5.58 16.61
C PHE A 84 -2.85 -5.08 15.25
N LEU A 85 -1.83 -5.71 14.64
CA LEU A 85 -1.38 -5.39 13.29
C LEU A 85 -2.51 -5.55 12.26
N ARG A 86 -3.30 -6.62 12.36
CA ARG A 86 -4.45 -6.86 11.49
C ARG A 86 -5.55 -5.81 11.64
N SER A 87 -5.70 -5.17 12.80
CA SER A 87 -6.66 -4.08 12.96
C SER A 87 -6.38 -2.89 12.04
N PHE A 88 -5.11 -2.63 11.69
CA PHE A 88 -4.75 -1.63 10.66
C PHE A 88 -4.94 -2.16 9.24
N ARG A 89 -4.61 -3.44 9.00
CA ARG A 89 -4.77 -4.07 7.68
C ARG A 89 -6.22 -4.09 7.22
N ASP A 90 -7.14 -4.30 8.15
CA ASP A 90 -8.56 -4.52 7.86
C ASP A 90 -9.36 -3.20 7.82
N LEU A 91 -8.71 -2.03 8.05
CA LEU A 91 -9.32 -0.71 7.88
C LEU A 91 -9.71 -0.46 6.43
N LYS A 92 -10.85 0.21 6.23
CA LYS A 92 -11.26 0.70 4.92
C LYS A 92 -10.95 2.18 4.74
N ALA A 93 -10.69 2.58 3.50
CA ALA A 93 -10.44 3.97 3.11
C ALA A 93 -11.50 4.94 3.68
N GLY A 94 -12.79 4.60 3.54
CA GLY A 94 -13.88 5.45 4.04
C GLY A 94 -13.89 5.64 5.57
N GLU A 95 -13.39 4.66 6.34
CA GLU A 95 -13.31 4.76 7.81
C GLU A 95 -12.28 5.80 8.26
N VAL A 96 -11.27 6.05 7.43
CA VAL A 96 -10.20 7.02 7.68
C VAL A 96 -10.35 8.27 6.82
N GLY A 97 -11.50 8.48 6.18
CA GLY A 97 -11.83 9.71 5.46
C GLY A 97 -11.09 9.92 4.14
N VAL A 98 -10.63 8.83 3.52
CA VAL A 98 -10.09 8.85 2.15
C VAL A 98 -11.02 8.06 1.23
N SER A 99 -11.05 8.43 -0.04
CA SER A 99 -11.95 7.86 -1.06
C SER A 99 -11.13 7.38 -2.26
N ILE A 100 -10.27 6.40 -2.02
CA ILE A 100 -9.50 5.67 -3.03
C ILE A 100 -10.01 4.22 -3.14
N PRO A 101 -9.98 3.60 -4.33
CA PRO A 101 -10.50 2.26 -4.53
C PRO A 101 -9.64 1.21 -3.83
N PHE A 102 -10.28 0.13 -3.35
CA PHE A 102 -9.56 -1.06 -2.93
C PHE A 102 -9.09 -1.83 -4.17
N ARG A 103 -7.79 -2.07 -4.27
CA ARG A 103 -7.11 -2.71 -5.40
C ARG A 103 -6.74 -4.17 -5.15
N GLY A 104 -7.02 -4.67 -3.95
CA GLY A 104 -6.65 -6.03 -3.54
C GLY A 104 -5.28 -6.11 -2.89
N PHE A 105 -4.98 -7.24 -2.26
CA PHE A 105 -3.72 -7.41 -1.54
C PHE A 105 -2.65 -8.09 -2.40
N SER A 106 -1.82 -7.31 -3.10
CA SER A 106 -0.66 -7.87 -3.81
C SER A 106 0.41 -8.40 -2.85
N GLN A 107 0.80 -9.67 -3.02
CA GLN A 107 1.73 -10.38 -2.16
C GLN A 107 2.47 -11.47 -2.92
N GLY A 108 3.78 -11.55 -2.73
CA GLY A 108 4.58 -12.67 -3.23
C GLY A 108 4.81 -12.66 -4.74
N GLU A 109 4.63 -11.50 -5.40
CA GLU A 109 4.92 -11.32 -6.82
C GLU A 109 6.37 -11.72 -7.16
N LYS A 110 6.51 -12.47 -8.25
CA LYS A 110 7.79 -13.06 -8.68
C LYS A 110 8.27 -12.54 -10.02
N ASP A 111 7.35 -12.12 -10.89
CA ASP A 111 7.65 -11.75 -12.27
C ASP A 111 7.86 -10.24 -12.42
N LEU A 112 8.61 -9.65 -11.49
CA LEU A 112 8.95 -8.23 -11.51
C LEU A 112 10.30 -8.00 -12.18
N VAL A 113 10.39 -6.95 -13.00
CA VAL A 113 11.66 -6.45 -13.51
C VAL A 113 12.35 -5.68 -12.39
N ARG A 114 13.57 -6.10 -12.05
CA ARG A 114 14.42 -5.44 -11.07
C ARG A 114 15.26 -4.34 -11.74
N LEU A 115 15.01 -3.09 -11.39
CA LEU A 115 15.80 -1.92 -11.77
C LEU A 115 16.95 -1.73 -10.78
N ASN A 116 18.19 -1.76 -11.26
CA ASN A 116 19.40 -1.54 -10.48
C ASN A 116 20.28 -0.49 -11.15
N GLY A 117 21.27 0.06 -10.44
CA GLY A 117 22.25 0.95 -11.04
C GLY A 117 21.71 2.31 -11.48
N GLN A 118 20.52 2.70 -11.01
CA GLN A 118 20.00 4.04 -11.24
C GLN A 118 20.87 5.03 -10.47
N LYS A 119 21.49 5.98 -11.16
CA LYS A 119 22.43 6.94 -10.56
C LYS A 119 21.89 8.35 -10.68
N ILE A 120 21.85 9.03 -9.54
CA ILE A 120 21.50 10.45 -9.43
C ILE A 120 22.65 11.23 -8.78
N ARG A 121 22.60 12.56 -8.83
CA ARG A 121 23.57 13.44 -8.18
C ARG A 121 22.89 14.27 -7.11
N ILE A 122 23.24 14.07 -5.84
CA ILE A 122 22.75 14.90 -4.75
C ILE A 122 23.87 15.83 -4.32
N LYS A 123 23.67 17.14 -4.45
CA LYS A 123 24.66 18.17 -4.10
C LYS A 123 26.05 17.90 -4.73
N GLY A 124 26.05 17.44 -5.98
CA GLY A 124 27.26 17.12 -6.75
C GLY A 124 27.87 15.73 -6.50
N ALA A 125 27.40 14.97 -5.51
CA ALA A 125 27.85 13.61 -5.26
C ALA A 125 26.97 12.59 -5.97
N GLU A 126 27.59 11.65 -6.69
CA GLU A 126 26.87 10.52 -7.29
C GLU A 126 26.34 9.58 -6.19
N LYS A 127 25.07 9.20 -6.31
CA LYS A 127 24.40 8.23 -5.44
C LYS A 127 23.65 7.23 -6.29
N GLU A 128 23.84 5.95 -6.01
CA GLU A 128 23.02 4.88 -6.59
C GLU A 128 21.73 4.75 -5.78
N LEU A 129 20.58 4.73 -6.46
CA LEU A 129 19.30 4.45 -5.83
C LEU A 129 19.20 2.97 -5.48
N PRO A 130 18.50 2.63 -4.37
CA PRO A 130 18.19 1.24 -4.06
C PRO A 130 17.47 0.54 -5.23
N PRO A 131 17.60 -0.79 -5.35
CA PRO A 131 16.86 -1.57 -6.32
C PRO A 131 15.35 -1.30 -6.26
N GLN A 132 14.75 -1.00 -7.41
CA GLN A 132 13.31 -0.84 -7.56
C GLN A 132 12.75 -1.94 -8.45
N PHE A 133 11.44 -2.13 -8.41
CA PHE A 133 10.78 -3.23 -9.10
C PHE A 133 9.57 -2.71 -9.86
N LEU A 134 9.39 -3.14 -11.10
CA LEU A 134 8.22 -2.79 -11.92
C LEU A 134 7.67 -4.04 -12.59
N SER A 135 6.37 -4.07 -12.85
CA SER A 135 5.77 -5.09 -13.72
C SER A 135 6.39 -5.02 -15.13
N PRO A 136 6.57 -6.14 -15.85
CA PRO A 136 7.30 -6.14 -17.11
C PRO A 136 6.74 -5.20 -18.18
N HIS A 137 5.42 -5.16 -18.35
CA HIS A 137 4.77 -4.29 -19.33
C HIS A 137 4.88 -2.80 -18.94
N ILE A 138 4.83 -2.49 -17.64
CA ILE A 138 4.96 -1.13 -17.11
C ILE A 138 6.41 -0.67 -17.21
N TYR A 139 7.37 -1.56 -16.97
CA TYR A 139 8.79 -1.29 -17.22
C TYR A 139 9.05 -0.93 -18.69
N GLN A 140 8.50 -1.70 -19.64
CA GLN A 140 8.64 -1.40 -21.07
C GLN A 140 8.05 -0.02 -21.40
N THR A 141 6.85 0.26 -20.92
CA THR A 141 6.17 1.54 -21.15
C THR A 141 6.91 2.72 -20.51
N PHE A 142 7.43 2.53 -19.29
CA PHE A 142 8.32 3.49 -18.65
C PHE A 142 9.57 3.77 -19.48
N GLN A 143 10.22 2.74 -20.05
CA GLN A 143 11.39 2.96 -20.92
C GLN A 143 11.03 3.77 -22.16
N PHE A 144 9.89 3.49 -22.83
CA PHE A 144 9.44 4.30 -23.97
C PHE A 144 9.18 5.75 -23.60
N MET A 145 8.52 5.98 -22.46
CA MET A 145 8.25 7.34 -21.95
C MET A 145 9.56 8.09 -21.67
N MET A 146 10.54 7.43 -21.03
CA MET A 146 11.82 8.06 -20.74
C MET A 146 12.64 8.35 -22.01
N SER A 147 12.66 7.43 -22.99
CA SER A 147 13.34 7.69 -24.27
C SER A 147 12.73 8.87 -25.03
N ALA A 148 11.40 9.04 -24.99
CA ALA A 148 10.75 10.20 -25.58
C ALA A 148 11.11 11.51 -24.84
N MET A 149 11.11 11.50 -23.51
CA MET A 149 11.54 12.65 -22.71
C MET A 149 13.00 13.04 -23.00
N GLU A 150 13.89 12.05 -23.11
CA GLU A 150 15.31 12.27 -23.45
C GLU A 150 15.46 12.90 -24.84
N GLN A 151 14.67 12.47 -25.82
CA GLN A 151 14.68 13.04 -27.17
C GLN A 151 14.14 14.48 -27.19
N ASP A 152 13.06 14.74 -26.45
CA ASP A 152 12.36 16.03 -26.49
C ASP A 152 13.09 17.13 -25.71
N ILE A 153 13.64 16.79 -24.52
CA ILE A 153 14.18 17.79 -23.59
C ILE A 153 15.58 17.46 -23.06
N GLY A 154 16.19 16.33 -23.46
CA GLY A 154 17.53 15.94 -22.99
C GLY A 154 17.60 15.59 -21.50
N LYS A 155 16.46 15.23 -20.90
CA LYS A 155 16.33 14.90 -19.47
C LYS A 155 15.67 13.55 -19.27
N ARG A 156 15.83 12.99 -18.07
CA ARG A 156 15.28 11.69 -17.69
C ARG A 156 14.86 11.71 -16.21
N LEU A 157 13.74 11.05 -15.90
CA LEU A 157 13.37 10.70 -14.53
C LEU A 157 13.81 9.27 -14.19
N PHE A 158 13.97 9.03 -12.90
CA PHE A 158 14.32 7.73 -12.32
C PHE A 158 13.21 7.27 -11.39
N VAL A 159 13.18 5.96 -11.14
CA VAL A 159 12.22 5.35 -10.23
C VAL A 159 12.78 5.43 -8.82
N GLU A 160 12.17 6.27 -7.98
CA GLU A 160 12.46 6.30 -6.54
C GLU A 160 11.68 5.22 -5.80
N SER A 161 10.40 5.05 -6.13
CA SER A 161 9.56 3.98 -5.59
C SER A 161 8.77 3.32 -6.71
N GLY A 162 8.94 1.99 -6.85
CA GLY A 162 8.15 1.16 -7.74
C GLY A 162 7.17 0.27 -6.97
N TYR A 163 7.08 -0.98 -7.37
CA TYR A 163 6.21 -1.98 -6.77
C TYR A 163 6.51 -2.23 -5.28
N ARG A 164 5.42 -2.32 -4.50
CA ARG A 164 5.43 -2.53 -3.06
C ARG A 164 4.35 -3.53 -2.65
N SER A 165 4.73 -4.62 -2.01
CA SER A 165 3.75 -5.58 -1.47
C SER A 165 2.83 -4.92 -0.45
N SER A 166 1.60 -5.42 -0.34
CA SER A 166 0.64 -4.97 0.66
C SER A 166 1.11 -5.24 2.10
N ALA A 167 1.95 -6.25 2.31
CA ALA A 167 2.58 -6.50 3.60
C ALA A 167 3.61 -5.42 3.94
N HIS A 168 4.44 -5.02 2.98
CA HIS A 168 5.36 -3.90 3.18
C HIS A 168 4.59 -2.59 3.38
N GLN A 169 3.53 -2.34 2.61
CA GLN A 169 2.66 -1.17 2.79
C GLN A 169 2.05 -1.11 4.20
N LEU A 170 1.59 -2.25 4.75
CA LEU A 170 1.08 -2.31 6.12
C LEU A 170 2.15 -1.92 7.16
N TYR A 171 3.39 -2.37 6.97
CA TYR A 171 4.49 -1.93 7.82
C TYR A 171 4.76 -0.42 7.69
N LEU A 172 4.83 0.12 6.48
CA LEU A 172 5.04 1.56 6.27
C LEU A 172 3.93 2.39 6.91
N PHE A 173 2.67 1.95 6.78
CA PHE A 173 1.54 2.64 7.39
C PHE A 173 1.73 2.79 8.90
N ILE A 174 2.04 1.70 9.62
CA ILE A 174 2.24 1.79 11.07
C ILE A 174 3.54 2.50 11.46
N PHE A 175 4.57 2.42 10.61
CA PHE A 175 5.86 3.08 10.82
C PHE A 175 5.70 4.61 10.78
N TYR A 176 4.94 5.13 9.81
CA TYR A 176 4.75 6.57 9.62
C TYR A 176 3.67 7.19 10.51
N LEU A 177 2.93 6.42 11.32
CA LEU A 177 1.96 6.97 12.28
C LEU A 177 2.60 8.03 13.20
N SER A 178 3.87 7.88 13.58
CA SER A 178 4.56 8.87 14.43
C SER A 178 4.73 10.23 13.78
N ASN A 179 4.75 10.30 12.44
CA ASN A 179 4.91 11.55 11.71
C ASN A 179 3.66 12.43 11.80
N HIS A 180 2.51 11.83 12.16
CA HIS A 180 1.21 12.50 12.24
C HIS A 180 0.58 12.32 13.63
N ASP A 181 1.40 12.35 14.69
CA ASP A 181 0.95 12.26 16.09
C ASP A 181 0.03 11.07 16.38
N TYR A 182 0.30 9.94 15.68
CA TYR A 182 -0.48 8.71 15.74
C TYR A 182 -1.97 8.87 15.38
N SER A 183 -2.29 9.85 14.54
CA SER A 183 -3.59 9.93 13.86
C SER A 183 -3.60 8.99 12.66
N VAL A 184 -4.49 8.00 12.67
CA VAL A 184 -4.67 7.06 11.55
C VAL A 184 -5.27 7.78 10.34
N ARG A 185 -6.25 8.66 10.59
CA ARG A 185 -6.90 9.51 9.58
C ARG A 185 -5.88 10.42 8.89
N GLU A 186 -5.06 11.14 9.65
CA GLU A 186 -4.08 12.04 9.06
C GLU A 186 -3.01 11.27 8.29
N THR A 187 -2.51 10.16 8.85
CA THR A 187 -1.54 9.30 8.17
C THR A 187 -2.08 8.76 6.85
N ALA A 188 -3.37 8.39 6.80
CA ALA A 188 -3.99 7.86 5.58
C ALA A 188 -4.06 8.85 4.41
N LYS A 189 -3.87 10.15 4.65
CA LYS A 189 -3.77 11.16 3.58
C LYS A 189 -2.45 11.12 2.83
N TRP A 190 -1.41 10.56 3.44
CA TRP A 190 -0.04 10.53 2.92
C TRP A 190 0.45 9.10 2.67
N VAL A 191 -0.04 8.15 3.45
CA VAL A 191 0.36 6.74 3.37
C VAL A 191 -0.88 5.91 3.21
N ALA A 192 -1.10 5.39 2.00
CA ALA A 192 -2.27 4.57 1.73
C ALA A 192 -2.32 3.32 2.63
N LEU A 193 -3.52 2.91 3.01
CA LEU A 193 -3.77 1.63 3.68
C LEU A 193 -3.32 0.46 2.78
N PRO A 194 -2.92 -0.70 3.35
CA PRO A 194 -2.59 -1.87 2.54
C PRO A 194 -3.78 -2.28 1.66
N GLY A 195 -3.48 -2.66 0.42
CA GLY A 195 -4.48 -2.98 -0.60
C GLY A 195 -5.23 -1.79 -1.20
N TYR A 196 -4.96 -0.56 -0.75
CA TYR A 196 -5.40 0.68 -1.41
C TYR A 196 -4.25 1.40 -2.12
N SER A 197 -3.00 1.13 -1.75
CA SER A 197 -1.79 1.68 -2.39
C SER A 197 -1.66 1.24 -3.84
N GLU A 198 -1.42 2.19 -4.74
CA GLU A 198 -1.22 1.95 -6.16
C GLU A 198 0.15 1.31 -6.46
N HIS A 199 1.13 1.42 -5.55
CA HIS A 199 2.36 0.63 -5.62
C HIS A 199 2.10 -0.87 -5.44
N GLY A 200 0.96 -1.24 -4.86
CA GLY A 200 0.54 -2.62 -4.64
C GLY A 200 -0.37 -3.17 -5.73
N ASP A 201 -0.46 -2.52 -6.89
CA ASP A 201 -1.28 -2.95 -8.02
C ASP A 201 -0.36 -3.23 -9.22
N PRO A 202 0.02 -4.50 -9.49
CA PRO A 202 0.96 -4.81 -10.56
C PRO A 202 0.41 -4.54 -11.98
N GLU A 203 -0.91 -4.42 -12.14
CA GLU A 203 -1.55 -4.12 -13.43
C GLU A 203 -1.68 -2.61 -13.65
N HIS A 204 -1.88 -1.85 -12.58
CA HIS A 204 -1.98 -0.37 -12.61
C HIS A 204 -0.94 0.25 -11.67
N LEU A 205 0.33 -0.08 -11.88
CA LEU A 205 1.38 0.24 -10.94
C LEU A 205 1.72 1.73 -10.94
N ALA A 206 1.82 2.29 -9.74
CA ALA A 206 2.39 3.61 -9.54
C ALA A 206 3.91 3.62 -9.47
N ILE A 207 4.47 4.71 -9.96
CA ILE A 207 5.89 5.04 -9.92
C ILE A 207 6.03 6.42 -9.28
N ASP A 208 6.82 6.49 -8.22
CA ASP A 208 7.32 7.76 -7.68
C ASP A 208 8.60 8.13 -8.42
N PHE A 209 8.60 9.33 -9.01
CA PHE A 209 9.72 9.82 -9.80
C PHE A 209 10.67 10.71 -9.01
N ILE A 210 11.96 10.58 -9.33
CA ILE A 210 13.03 11.48 -8.89
C ILE A 210 13.86 11.90 -10.10
N ASN A 211 14.31 13.16 -10.14
CA ASN A 211 15.15 13.63 -11.25
C ASN A 211 16.63 13.28 -11.05
N ALA A 212 17.45 13.58 -12.07
CA ALA A 212 18.90 13.33 -12.04
C ALA A 212 19.65 14.07 -10.91
N ASP A 213 19.08 15.16 -10.37
CA ASP A 213 19.66 15.98 -9.30
C ASP A 213 19.12 15.62 -7.90
N GLY A 214 18.31 14.55 -7.81
CA GLY A 214 17.76 14.05 -6.56
C GLY A 214 16.53 14.79 -6.06
N ILE A 215 15.84 15.56 -6.91
CA ILE A 215 14.60 16.25 -6.58
C ILE A 215 13.43 15.28 -6.77
N ASN A 216 12.71 14.97 -5.67
CA ASN A 216 11.56 14.05 -5.64
C ASN A 216 10.24 14.70 -5.18
N GLY A 217 10.28 15.93 -4.67
CA GLY A 217 9.08 16.67 -4.27
C GLY A 217 8.51 16.35 -2.89
N GLU A 218 8.96 15.27 -2.22
CA GLU A 218 8.47 14.91 -0.88
C GLU A 218 8.73 16.02 0.16
N GLU A 219 9.94 16.58 0.16
CA GLU A 219 10.32 17.67 1.07
C GLU A 219 9.82 19.05 0.59
N ASN A 220 9.81 19.26 -0.73
CA ASN A 220 9.42 20.52 -1.34
C ASN A 220 8.74 20.29 -2.70
N VAL A 221 7.41 20.22 -2.66
CA VAL A 221 6.53 20.09 -3.83
C VAL A 221 6.89 21.09 -4.94
N ALA A 222 7.19 22.34 -4.58
CA ALA A 222 7.44 23.40 -5.55
C ALA A 222 8.71 23.16 -6.38
N GLU A 223 9.72 22.49 -5.82
CA GLU A 223 10.94 22.14 -6.55
C GLU A 223 10.66 21.10 -7.63
N PHE A 224 9.85 20.08 -7.33
CA PHE A 224 9.46 19.09 -8.32
C PHE A 224 8.56 19.70 -9.41
N GLU A 225 7.60 20.55 -9.03
CA GLU A 225 6.74 21.25 -10.01
C GLU A 225 7.52 22.17 -10.95
N ALA A 226 8.63 22.74 -10.48
CA ALA A 226 9.47 23.61 -11.28
C ALA A 226 10.26 22.86 -12.36
N LEU A 227 10.41 21.54 -12.24
CA LEU A 227 11.20 20.71 -13.15
C LEU A 227 10.65 20.74 -14.59
N PRO A 228 11.53 20.83 -15.61
CA PRO A 228 11.11 20.63 -16.99
C PRO A 228 10.52 19.22 -17.23
N GLU A 229 11.02 18.21 -16.52
CA GLU A 229 10.52 16.83 -16.56
C GLU A 229 9.05 16.75 -16.11
N TYR A 230 8.67 17.44 -15.04
CA TYR A 230 7.29 17.45 -14.56
C TYR A 230 6.35 18.13 -15.57
N ARG A 231 6.75 19.27 -16.14
CA ARG A 231 5.98 19.94 -17.20
C ARG A 231 5.80 19.05 -18.42
N TRP A 232 6.84 18.29 -18.78
CA TRP A 232 6.78 17.33 -19.88
C TRP A 232 5.80 16.19 -19.57
N LEU A 233 5.81 15.64 -18.35
CA LEU A 233 4.86 14.60 -17.93
C LEU A 233 3.41 15.06 -18.05
N LEU A 234 3.08 16.27 -17.58
CA LEU A 234 1.72 16.83 -17.68
C LEU A 234 1.17 16.87 -19.13
N GLN A 235 2.05 17.00 -20.12
CA GLN A 235 1.68 17.10 -21.53
C GLN A 235 1.72 15.75 -22.25
N ASN A 236 2.61 14.84 -21.82
CA ASN A 236 2.97 13.67 -22.63
C ASN A 236 2.74 12.32 -21.94
N ALA A 237 2.73 12.24 -20.62
CA ALA A 237 2.67 10.97 -19.89
C ALA A 237 1.45 10.11 -20.28
N GLY A 238 0.30 10.74 -20.54
CA GLY A 238 -0.91 10.06 -20.98
C GLY A 238 -0.78 9.33 -22.33
N ARG A 239 0.14 9.76 -23.21
CA ARG A 239 0.45 9.05 -24.47
C ARG A 239 1.10 7.69 -24.22
N PHE A 240 1.68 7.50 -23.03
CA PHE A 240 2.27 6.27 -22.55
C PHE A 240 1.38 5.59 -21.51
N GLY A 241 0.12 6.03 -21.34
CA GLY A 241 -0.80 5.43 -20.38
C GLY A 241 -0.53 5.77 -18.92
N PHE A 242 0.32 6.77 -18.62
CA PHE A 242 0.55 7.26 -17.26
C PHE A 242 -0.34 8.44 -16.91
N VAL A 243 -0.85 8.47 -15.68
CA VAL A 243 -1.68 9.56 -15.14
C VAL A 243 -1.14 10.03 -13.79
N LEU A 244 -1.27 11.32 -13.50
CA LEU A 244 -1.00 11.87 -12.18
C LEU A 244 -2.15 11.47 -11.24
N SER A 245 -1.90 10.59 -10.27
CA SER A 245 -2.96 10.01 -9.44
C SER A 245 -3.57 10.99 -8.46
N TYR A 246 -2.73 11.85 -7.88
CA TYR A 246 -3.12 12.77 -6.82
C TYR A 246 -2.85 14.22 -7.25
N PRO A 247 -3.67 14.80 -8.14
CA PRO A 247 -3.56 16.20 -8.55
C PRO A 247 -4.04 17.17 -7.45
N LYS A 248 -3.72 18.46 -7.60
CA LYS A 248 -4.24 19.51 -6.71
C LYS A 248 -5.78 19.44 -6.68
N ASN A 249 -6.34 19.42 -5.47
CA ASN A 249 -7.79 19.34 -5.21
C ASN A 249 -8.45 17.98 -5.55
N ALA A 250 -7.72 16.87 -5.55
CA ALA A 250 -8.33 15.56 -5.70
C ALA A 250 -9.37 15.29 -4.60
N PRO A 251 -10.60 14.84 -4.94
CA PRO A 251 -11.66 14.59 -3.96
C PRO A 251 -11.39 13.36 -3.07
N ALA A 252 -10.35 12.59 -3.40
CA ALA A 252 -9.99 11.34 -2.75
C ALA A 252 -9.45 11.50 -1.32
N GLY A 253 -9.17 12.72 -0.85
CA GLY A 253 -8.65 12.96 0.50
C GLY A 253 -7.18 12.56 0.69
N ILE A 254 -6.49 12.19 -0.39
CA ILE A 254 -5.05 12.00 -0.45
C ILE A 254 -4.39 13.36 -0.75
N THR A 255 -3.25 13.62 -0.13
CA THR A 255 -2.50 14.85 -0.34
C THR A 255 -1.99 14.91 -1.79
N TYR A 256 -1.75 16.13 -2.26
CA TYR A 256 -1.17 16.36 -3.58
C TYR A 256 0.26 15.80 -3.67
N GLU A 257 0.52 14.96 -4.68
CA GLU A 257 1.82 14.30 -4.90
C GLU A 257 2.22 14.40 -6.38
N PRO A 258 2.92 15.47 -6.83
CA PRO A 258 3.28 15.65 -8.23
C PRO A 258 4.24 14.58 -8.78
N TRP A 259 4.91 13.83 -7.91
CA TRP A 259 5.88 12.79 -8.26
C TRP A 259 5.23 11.41 -8.47
N HIS A 260 3.99 11.19 -8.01
CA HIS A 260 3.32 9.89 -8.01
C HIS A 260 2.46 9.71 -9.27
N TRP A 261 2.91 8.84 -10.18
CA TRP A 261 2.25 8.59 -11.47
C TRP A 261 1.88 7.12 -11.64
N ARG A 262 0.61 6.85 -11.92
CA ARG A 262 0.08 5.49 -12.12
C ARG A 262 -0.04 5.16 -13.60
N TYR A 263 0.34 3.95 -13.97
CA TYR A 263 -0.05 3.36 -15.25
C TYR A 263 -1.53 2.97 -15.23
N ASP A 264 -2.32 3.46 -16.18
CA ASP A 264 -3.76 3.20 -16.29
C ASP A 264 -4.14 2.49 -17.60
N GLY A 265 -3.15 2.04 -18.38
CA GLY A 265 -3.35 1.30 -19.64
C GLY A 265 -4.03 2.07 -20.76
N THR A 266 -4.53 3.29 -20.50
CA THR A 266 -5.28 4.07 -21.49
C THR A 266 -4.31 4.81 -22.39
N THR A 267 -3.73 4.11 -23.37
CA THR A 267 -2.95 4.76 -24.42
C THR A 267 -3.93 5.53 -25.32
N MET A 268 -3.89 6.86 -25.30
CA MET A 268 -4.47 7.67 -26.37
C MET A 268 -3.57 7.51 -27.61
N MET A 269 -3.60 6.34 -28.25
CA MET A 269 -3.09 6.17 -29.61
C MET A 269 -4.04 6.97 -30.51
N LYS A 270 -3.78 8.27 -30.68
CA LYS A 270 -4.24 8.92 -31.91
C LYS A 270 -3.36 8.36 -33.01
N GLU A 271 -3.93 7.45 -33.79
CA GLU A 271 -3.47 7.20 -35.15
C GLU A 271 -3.42 8.56 -35.88
N THR A 272 -2.21 9.02 -36.20
CA THR A 272 -1.93 9.93 -37.31
C THR A 272 -0.51 9.72 -37.76
#